data_AF-A0A3M2T018-F1
#
_entry.id   AF-A0A3M2T018-F1
#
_cell.length_a   1.000
_cell.length_b   1.000
_cell.length_c   1.000
_cell.angle_alpha   90.00
_cell.angle_beta   90.00
_cell.angle_gamma   90.00
#
_symmetry.space_group_name_H-M   'P 1'
#
loop_
_entity.id
_entity.type
_entity.pdbx_description
1 polymer ?
#
loop_
_entity_poly.entity_id
_entity_poly.type
_entity_poly.pdbx_seq_one_letter_code
_entity_poly.pdbx_strand_id
1 'polypeptide(L)'
;MGTLGFLSEWKFAEYKRAFREVYMSGAGAGERAAALDGTPPPAADAQVQEVHPTGWSAVHGKCMGASRGAQILMRNRLKVGLFTADGQPVRPNGESIHFPDNPNDRGVYVMNEVLIHRGKEPHLVVVDIFVGGRFLTEAVADGLIVSTPTGSTAYSLSSGGSIVHPLVPSILLTPICARSLSFRPLVLPSTTPVTLKLSEKNRGRELEVSIDGVNIGQGMAVGMEARVWNAEMRRGKNDWHGGVPSVMRRIVGGEAHDGWVGGLNGLLKFNYPFGEER
;
A
#
# COMPACT_ATOMS: atom_id res chain seq x y z
N MET A 1 -7.17 19.89 7.97
CA MET A 1 -5.76 19.77 8.38
C MET A 1 -4.91 19.81 7.14
N GLY A 2 -3.80 20.56 7.18
CA GLY A 2 -2.64 20.42 6.29
C GLY A 2 -2.88 20.48 4.78
N THR A 3 -1.84 20.11 4.04
CA THR A 3 -1.86 19.84 2.60
C THR A 3 -2.62 18.54 2.30
N LEU A 4 -3.33 18.50 1.16
CA LEU A 4 -4.07 17.32 0.73
C LEU A 4 -3.10 16.19 0.33
N GLY A 5 -3.36 14.98 0.82
CA GLY A 5 -2.65 13.75 0.45
C GLY A 5 -3.59 12.75 -0.22
N PHE A 6 -3.04 11.87 -1.06
CA PHE A 6 -3.82 10.95 -1.91
C PHE A 6 -4.64 9.90 -1.13
N LEU A 7 -4.19 9.47 0.04
CA LEU A 7 -4.84 8.42 0.82
C LEU A 7 -5.99 8.91 1.73
N SER A 8 -6.20 10.22 1.82
CA SER A 8 -7.17 10.84 2.71
C SER A 8 -8.54 10.99 2.04
N GLU A 9 -9.46 10.08 2.36
CA GLU A 9 -10.83 10.06 1.77
C GLU A 9 -11.78 11.11 2.36
N TRP A 10 -11.49 11.62 3.55
CA TRP A 10 -12.37 12.49 4.33
C TRP A 10 -11.75 13.85 4.62
N LYS A 11 -12.50 14.92 4.35
CA LYS A 11 -12.15 16.26 4.86
C LYS A 11 -12.44 16.30 6.36
N PHE A 12 -11.55 16.90 7.15
CA PHE A 12 -11.73 16.99 8.61
C PHE A 12 -13.06 17.68 9.00
N ALA A 13 -13.55 18.64 8.21
CA ALA A 13 -14.86 19.27 8.43
C ALA A 13 -16.03 18.26 8.47
N GLU A 14 -15.86 17.08 7.85
CA GLU A 14 -16.86 16.01 7.79
C GLU A 14 -16.70 14.97 8.92
N TYR A 15 -15.86 15.22 9.94
CA TYR A 15 -15.54 14.22 10.98
C TYR A 15 -16.77 13.63 11.67
N LYS A 16 -17.82 14.42 11.94
CA LYS A 16 -19.06 13.93 12.56
C LYS A 16 -19.78 12.93 11.66
N ARG A 17 -19.77 13.17 10.34
CA ARG A 17 -20.35 12.28 9.34
C ARG A 17 -19.53 11.01 9.20
N ALA A 18 -18.20 11.14 9.10
CA ALA A 18 -17.29 10.00 9.04
C ALA A 18 -17.45 9.10 10.28
N PHE A 19 -17.44 9.69 11.48
CA PHE A 19 -17.62 8.94 12.72
C PHE A 19 -19.00 8.29 12.80
N ARG A 20 -20.06 9.00 12.39
CA ARG A 20 -21.41 8.42 12.30
C ARG A 20 -21.45 7.23 11.34
N GLU A 21 -20.79 7.34 10.19
CA GLU A 21 -20.76 6.29 9.19
C GLU A 21 -19.99 5.07 9.67
N VAL A 22 -18.88 5.24 10.38
CA VAL A 22 -18.07 4.13 10.94
C VAL A 22 -18.70 3.53 12.19
N TYR A 23 -19.21 4.35 13.11
CA TYR A 23 -19.70 3.91 14.41
C TYR A 23 -21.14 3.39 14.37
N MET A 24 -21.98 3.94 13.50
CA MET A 24 -23.39 3.50 13.37
C MET A 24 -23.58 2.43 12.30
N SER A 25 -22.58 2.20 11.45
CA SER A 25 -22.59 1.03 10.59
C SER A 25 -22.21 -0.20 11.39
N GLY A 26 -22.98 -1.28 11.26
CA GLY A 26 -22.47 -2.61 11.58
C GLY A 26 -21.49 -3.05 10.49
N ALA A 27 -20.41 -2.29 10.26
CA ALA A 27 -19.50 -2.47 9.13
C ALA A 27 -18.87 -3.87 9.16
N GLY A 28 -19.50 -4.81 8.47
CA GLY A 28 -18.87 -6.05 8.05
C GLY A 28 -17.78 -5.69 7.05
N ALA A 29 -16.54 -6.05 7.34
CA ALA A 29 -15.44 -5.76 6.44
C ALA A 29 -15.58 -6.58 5.13
N GLY A 30 -15.59 -5.86 4.01
CA GLY A 30 -15.24 -6.33 2.67
C GLY A 30 -16.39 -6.79 1.77
N GLU A 31 -16.99 -5.87 1.02
CA GLU A 31 -17.45 -6.16 -0.35
C GLU A 31 -16.23 -6.08 -1.29
N ARG A 32 -15.42 -7.14 -1.32
CA ARG A 32 -14.38 -7.29 -2.36
C ARG A 32 -14.99 -7.58 -3.75
N ALA A 33 -16.26 -7.97 -3.82
CA ALA A 33 -16.93 -8.42 -5.04
C ALA A 33 -17.82 -7.34 -5.69
N ALA A 34 -18.52 -6.51 -4.90
CA ALA A 34 -19.53 -5.61 -5.46
C ALA A 34 -18.98 -4.49 -6.36
N ALA A 35 -17.74 -4.04 -6.12
CA ALA A 35 -17.11 -2.99 -6.93
C ALA A 35 -16.62 -3.48 -8.31
N LEU A 36 -16.41 -4.79 -8.49
CA LEU A 36 -15.94 -5.38 -9.76
C LEU A 36 -17.07 -6.01 -10.58
N ASP A 37 -18.12 -6.51 -9.93
CA ASP A 37 -19.16 -7.28 -10.62
C ASP A 37 -20.38 -6.47 -11.06
N GLY A 38 -20.50 -5.19 -10.67
CA GLY A 38 -21.67 -4.36 -11.05
C GLY A 38 -23.02 -4.89 -10.58
N THR A 39 -23.06 -6.01 -9.85
CA THR A 39 -24.26 -6.62 -9.31
C THR A 39 -24.65 -5.94 -8.00
N PRO A 40 -25.86 -5.35 -7.91
CA PRO A 40 -26.38 -4.88 -6.64
C PRO A 40 -26.51 -6.07 -5.67
N PRO A 41 -26.34 -5.86 -4.35
CA PRO A 41 -26.53 -6.92 -3.38
C PRO A 41 -27.95 -7.48 -3.49
N PRO A 42 -28.16 -8.80 -3.28
CA PRO A 42 -29.48 -9.39 -3.35
C PRO A 42 -30.38 -8.71 -2.32
N ALA A 43 -31.59 -8.34 -2.75
CA ALA A 43 -32.61 -7.83 -1.86
C ALA A 43 -32.88 -8.90 -0.78
N ALA A 44 -32.40 -8.65 0.43
CA ALA A 44 -32.74 -9.49 1.56
C ALA A 44 -34.21 -9.25 1.88
N ASP A 45 -35.06 -10.22 1.54
CA ASP A 45 -36.41 -10.38 2.08
C ASP A 45 -36.31 -10.58 3.59
N ALA A 46 -36.20 -9.48 4.31
CA ALA A 46 -36.53 -9.41 5.72
C ALA A 46 -37.60 -8.35 5.85
N GLN A 47 -38.78 -8.74 6.34
CA GLN A 47 -39.79 -7.80 6.82
C GLN A 47 -39.16 -6.96 7.94
N VAL A 48 -38.60 -5.80 7.60
CA VAL A 48 -38.03 -4.86 8.56
C VAL A 48 -39.11 -3.83 8.88
N GLN A 49 -39.59 -3.85 10.13
CA GLN A 49 -40.37 -2.75 10.70
C GLN A 49 -39.58 -1.43 10.50
N GLU A 50 -40.16 -0.48 9.77
CA GLU A 50 -39.67 0.89 9.69
C GLU A 50 -39.81 1.55 11.07
N VAL A 51 -38.79 1.39 11.91
CA VAL A 51 -38.67 2.18 13.13
C VAL A 51 -38.04 3.52 12.76
N HIS A 52 -38.88 4.54 12.56
CA HIS A 52 -38.42 5.93 12.50
C HIS A 52 -37.90 6.34 13.89
N PRO A 53 -36.60 6.63 14.07
CA PRO A 53 -36.11 7.07 15.37
C PRO A 53 -36.44 8.55 15.54
N THR A 54 -37.37 8.86 16.44
CA THR A 54 -37.63 10.21 16.92
C THR A 54 -36.56 10.62 17.92
N GLY A 55 -35.43 11.13 17.42
CA GLY A 55 -34.43 11.85 18.23
C GLY A 55 -33.08 11.15 18.41
N TRP A 56 -32.03 11.99 18.52
CA TRP A 56 -30.61 11.59 18.57
C TRP A 56 -30.23 10.79 19.82
N SER A 57 -30.95 10.99 20.92
CA SER A 57 -30.76 10.30 22.20
C SER A 57 -31.16 8.82 22.18
N ALA A 58 -32.04 8.39 21.25
CA ALA A 58 -32.51 7.00 21.19
C ALA A 58 -31.53 6.03 20.50
N VAL A 59 -30.54 6.57 19.78
CA VAL A 59 -29.62 5.81 18.90
C VAL A 59 -28.16 5.83 19.41
N HIS A 60 -27.90 6.56 20.50
CA HIS A 60 -26.55 6.68 21.05
C HIS A 60 -26.02 5.31 21.52
N GLY A 61 -24.93 4.84 20.92
CA GLY A 61 -24.27 3.57 21.29
C GLY A 61 -24.88 2.29 20.69
N LYS A 62 -25.85 2.37 19.77
CA LYS A 62 -26.44 1.18 19.10
C LYS A 62 -25.99 1.09 17.63
N CYS A 63 -25.51 -0.08 17.20
CA CYS A 63 -25.25 -0.34 15.78
C CYS A 63 -26.58 -0.37 15.01
N MET A 64 -26.69 0.34 13.88
CA MET A 64 -27.93 0.46 13.10
C MET A 64 -28.18 -0.75 12.18
N GLY A 65 -27.72 -1.94 12.60
CA GLY A 65 -27.88 -3.20 11.86
C GLY A 65 -26.90 -3.40 10.70
N ALA A 66 -26.96 -4.59 10.10
CA ALA A 66 -26.11 -5.02 8.97
C ALA A 66 -26.47 -4.35 7.63
N SER A 67 -27.60 -3.63 7.56
CA SER A 67 -28.10 -2.99 6.32
C SER A 67 -27.43 -1.65 5.99
N ARG A 68 -26.63 -1.10 6.90
CA ARG A 68 -25.82 0.11 6.67
C ARG A 68 -24.36 -0.21 6.96
N GLY A 69 -23.64 -0.84 6.04
CA GLY A 69 -22.20 -1.06 6.16
C GLY A 69 -21.39 0.14 5.67
N ALA A 70 -20.34 0.53 6.39
CA ALA A 70 -19.31 1.41 5.84
C ALA A 70 -18.52 0.65 4.76
N GLN A 71 -18.17 1.31 3.67
CA GLN A 71 -17.31 0.71 2.65
C GLN A 71 -15.87 0.67 3.18
N ILE A 72 -15.30 -0.54 3.26
CA ILE A 72 -13.92 -0.74 3.73
C ILE A 72 -13.08 -1.23 2.56
N LEU A 73 -12.10 -0.41 2.16
CA LEU A 73 -11.04 -0.80 1.25
C LEU A 73 -9.92 -1.47 2.06
N MET A 74 -9.68 -2.74 1.79
CA MET A 74 -8.56 -3.46 2.37
C MET A 74 -7.31 -3.25 1.54
N ARG A 75 -6.33 -2.51 2.09
CA ARG A 75 -5.04 -2.28 1.45
C ARG A 75 -4.05 -3.39 1.85
N ASN A 76 -3.31 -3.91 0.88
CA ASN A 76 -2.27 -4.89 1.15
C ASN A 76 -1.05 -4.25 1.82
N ARG A 77 -0.24 -5.08 2.47
CA ARG A 77 1.07 -4.69 3.02
C ARG A 77 2.13 -5.64 2.49
N LEU A 78 3.35 -5.17 2.35
CA LEU A 78 4.51 -6.05 2.18
C LEU A 78 5.13 -6.31 3.56
N LYS A 79 5.95 -7.34 3.61
CA LYS A 79 6.94 -7.54 4.67
C LYS A 79 8.31 -7.48 4.04
N VAL A 80 9.24 -6.83 4.74
CA VAL A 80 10.64 -6.76 4.34
C VAL A 80 11.54 -7.23 5.47
N GLY A 81 12.46 -8.11 5.14
CA GLY A 81 13.54 -8.54 6.01
C GLY A 81 14.89 -8.22 5.39
N LEU A 82 15.85 -7.85 6.24
CA LEU A 82 17.24 -7.69 5.85
C LEU A 82 18.04 -8.91 6.28
N PHE A 83 18.98 -9.33 5.45
CA PHE A 83 19.79 -10.52 5.68
C PHE A 83 21.25 -10.24 5.36
N THR A 84 22.16 -10.83 6.14
CA THR A 84 23.59 -10.84 5.84
C THR A 84 23.89 -11.71 4.61
N ALA A 85 25.12 -11.65 4.10
CA ALA A 85 25.59 -12.53 3.03
C ALA A 85 25.45 -14.03 3.38
N ASP A 86 25.57 -14.37 4.67
CA ASP A 86 25.39 -15.73 5.19
C ASP A 86 23.90 -16.11 5.40
N GLY A 87 22.98 -15.21 5.04
CA GLY A 87 21.54 -15.41 5.15
C GLY A 87 20.97 -15.24 6.57
N GLN A 88 21.74 -14.69 7.50
CA GLN A 88 21.25 -14.42 8.86
C GLN A 88 20.42 -13.12 8.89
N PRO A 89 19.29 -13.08 9.62
CA PRO A 89 18.47 -11.89 9.70
C PRO A 89 19.22 -10.76 10.40
N VAL A 90 19.11 -9.57 9.84
CA VAL A 90 19.71 -8.34 10.36
C VAL A 90 18.64 -7.57 11.11
N ARG A 91 18.99 -7.11 12.31
CA ARG A 91 18.12 -6.28 13.15
C ARG A 91 18.78 -4.91 13.30
N PRO A 92 18.36 -3.93 12.50
CA PRO A 92 18.78 -2.56 12.69
C PRO A 92 18.47 -2.10 14.10
N ASN A 93 19.46 -1.55 14.80
CA ASN A 93 19.28 -0.88 16.10
C ASN A 93 18.65 0.51 15.94
N GLY A 94 17.91 0.76 14.86
CA GLY A 94 17.30 2.06 14.58
C GLY A 94 16.12 2.32 15.51
N GLU A 95 16.06 3.52 16.08
CA GLU A 95 14.94 3.95 16.95
C GLU A 95 13.61 4.04 16.17
N SER A 96 13.67 4.21 14.84
CA SER A 96 12.52 4.56 14.02
C SER A 96 11.65 3.37 13.60
N ILE A 97 12.23 2.17 13.43
CA ILE A 97 11.51 0.98 12.95
C ILE A 97 11.91 -0.25 13.77
N HIS A 98 10.94 -0.81 14.48
CA HIS A 98 11.14 -1.99 15.31
C HIS A 98 11.04 -3.28 14.49
N PHE A 99 12.17 -3.99 14.34
CA PHE A 99 12.19 -5.32 13.76
C PHE A 99 11.76 -6.36 14.80
N PRO A 100 10.93 -7.37 14.44
CA PRO A 100 10.44 -8.34 15.41
C PRO A 100 11.56 -9.11 16.09
N ASP A 101 11.43 -9.30 17.41
CA ASP A 101 12.40 -10.10 18.18
C ASP A 101 12.25 -11.61 17.96
N ASN A 102 11.07 -12.04 17.49
CA ASN A 102 10.79 -13.43 17.20
C ASN A 102 11.54 -13.87 15.94
N PRO A 103 12.43 -14.88 16.00
CA PRO A 103 13.14 -15.38 14.81
C PRO A 103 12.23 -15.98 13.72
N ASN A 104 10.98 -16.29 14.06
CA ASN A 104 9.96 -16.70 13.09
C ASN A 104 9.27 -15.51 12.39
N ASP A 105 9.36 -14.30 12.95
CA ASP A 105 8.85 -13.09 12.32
C ASP A 105 10.00 -12.28 11.70
N ARG A 106 10.27 -12.58 10.43
CA ARG A 106 11.52 -12.18 9.76
C ARG A 106 11.50 -10.81 9.10
N GLY A 107 10.51 -9.96 9.39
CA GLY A 107 10.44 -8.67 8.71
C GLY A 107 9.42 -7.69 9.25
N VAL A 108 9.57 -6.44 8.81
CA VAL A 108 8.70 -5.32 9.17
C VAL A 108 7.66 -5.08 8.10
N TYR A 109 6.51 -4.57 8.49
CA TYR A 109 5.41 -4.28 7.58
C TYR A 109 5.64 -2.98 6.82
N VAL A 110 5.28 -2.98 5.54
CA VAL A 110 5.41 -1.86 4.61
C VAL A 110 4.04 -1.61 3.99
N MET A 111 3.57 -0.37 3.99
CA MET A 111 2.29 0.00 3.40
C MET A 111 2.45 0.49 1.96
N ASN A 112 3.47 1.30 1.68
CA ASN A 112 3.72 1.90 0.38
C ASN A 112 4.91 1.24 -0.31
N GLU A 113 6.13 1.41 0.20
CA GLU A 113 7.33 0.87 -0.45
C GLU A 113 8.54 0.64 0.45
N VAL A 114 9.40 -0.27 -0.03
CA VAL A 114 10.80 -0.37 0.36
C VAL A 114 11.63 0.30 -0.72
N LEU A 115 12.51 1.19 -0.31
CA LEU A 115 13.46 1.90 -1.15
C LEU A 115 14.87 1.48 -0.78
N ILE A 116 15.67 1.15 -1.80
CA ILE A 116 17.13 1.04 -1.69
C ILE A 116 17.71 2.14 -2.57
N HIS A 117 18.56 2.99 -2.00
CA HIS A 117 19.09 4.16 -2.71
C HIS A 117 20.55 4.41 -2.37
N ARG A 118 21.31 4.97 -3.33
CA ARG A 118 22.70 5.39 -3.10
C ARG A 118 22.87 6.47 -2.02
N GLY A 119 21.80 7.13 -1.62
CA GLY A 119 21.83 8.22 -0.66
C GLY A 119 22.74 9.35 -1.13
N LYS A 120 23.76 9.66 -0.33
CA LYS A 120 24.78 10.68 -0.65
C LYS A 120 25.94 10.16 -1.48
N GLU A 121 25.99 8.88 -1.80
CA GLU A 121 27.09 8.25 -2.54
C GLU A 121 27.13 8.75 -4.00
N PRO A 122 28.27 9.25 -4.50
CA PRO A 122 28.40 9.67 -5.89
C PRO A 122 28.27 8.53 -6.89
N HIS A 123 28.54 7.28 -6.48
CA HIS A 123 28.47 6.12 -7.34
C HIS A 123 27.04 5.52 -7.43
N LEU A 124 26.70 4.97 -8.60
CA LEU A 124 25.46 4.23 -8.80
C LEU A 124 25.50 2.91 -8.03
N VAL A 125 24.33 2.47 -7.59
CA VAL A 125 24.16 1.17 -6.94
C VAL A 125 24.18 0.07 -7.98
N VAL A 126 24.76 -1.08 -7.64
CA VAL A 126 24.71 -2.30 -8.44
C VAL A 126 23.96 -3.38 -7.65
N VAL A 127 22.74 -3.70 -8.05
CA VAL A 127 21.86 -4.59 -7.27
C VAL A 127 21.47 -5.79 -8.11
N ASP A 128 21.74 -6.98 -7.61
CA ASP A 128 21.27 -8.22 -8.20
C ASP A 128 19.82 -8.45 -7.75
N ILE A 129 18.92 -8.58 -8.73
CA ILE A 129 17.49 -8.73 -8.49
C ILE A 129 17.10 -10.18 -8.73
N PHE A 130 16.43 -10.78 -7.75
CA PHE A 130 15.86 -12.11 -7.85
C PHE A 130 14.35 -12.05 -7.67
N VAL A 131 13.62 -12.77 -8.51
CA VAL A 131 12.14 -12.85 -8.50
C VAL A 131 11.76 -14.32 -8.39
N GLY A 132 11.02 -14.67 -7.33
CA GLY A 132 10.68 -16.08 -7.06
C GLY A 132 11.91 -16.97 -6.88
N GLY A 133 13.01 -16.41 -6.36
CA GLY A 133 14.29 -17.11 -6.16
C GLY A 133 15.14 -17.29 -7.43
N ARG A 134 14.70 -16.78 -8.58
CA ARG A 134 15.46 -16.83 -9.85
C ARG A 134 16.12 -15.49 -10.12
N PHE A 135 17.37 -15.51 -10.57
CA PHE A 135 18.05 -14.30 -11.02
C PHE A 135 17.28 -13.68 -12.19
N LEU A 136 16.92 -12.42 -12.05
CA LEU A 136 16.25 -11.65 -13.09
C LEU A 136 17.26 -10.83 -13.89
N THR A 137 17.97 -9.93 -13.21
CA THR A 137 18.95 -9.01 -13.81
C THR A 137 19.80 -8.36 -12.74
N GLU A 138 20.97 -7.84 -13.15
CA GLU A 138 21.74 -6.87 -12.40
C GLU A 138 21.26 -5.46 -12.77
N ALA A 139 20.94 -4.65 -11.78
CA ALA A 139 20.48 -3.27 -11.93
C ALA A 139 21.61 -2.31 -11.59
N VAL A 140 21.90 -1.37 -12.49
CA VAL A 140 22.80 -0.24 -12.21
C VAL A 140 21.99 1.05 -12.24
N ALA A 141 21.77 1.67 -11.09
CA ALA A 141 20.77 2.73 -10.94
C ALA A 141 21.10 3.69 -9.77
N ASP A 142 20.33 4.76 -9.61
CA ASP A 142 20.36 5.54 -8.36
C ASP A 142 19.75 4.75 -7.20
N GLY A 143 18.74 3.93 -7.51
CA GLY A 143 18.07 3.07 -6.55
C GLY A 143 17.01 2.19 -7.17
N LEU A 144 16.33 1.42 -6.31
CA LEU A 144 15.22 0.53 -6.65
C LEU A 144 14.11 0.69 -5.62
N ILE A 145 12.87 0.63 -6.11
CA ILE A 145 11.65 0.68 -5.30
C ILE A 145 10.91 -0.64 -5.45
N VAL A 146 10.54 -1.26 -4.33
CA VAL A 146 9.58 -2.37 -4.29
C VAL A 146 8.33 -1.90 -3.56
N SER A 147 7.21 -1.81 -4.25
CA SER A 147 6.02 -1.10 -3.78
C SER A 147 4.75 -1.94 -3.82
N THR A 148 3.78 -1.62 -2.96
CA THR A 148 2.40 -2.08 -3.05
C THR A 148 1.65 -1.30 -4.15
N PRO A 149 0.48 -1.79 -4.59
CA PRO A 149 -0.48 -0.99 -5.35
C PRO A 149 -0.81 0.36 -4.70
N THR A 150 -0.88 0.42 -3.36
CA THR A 150 -1.12 1.68 -2.63
C THR A 150 0.06 2.66 -2.80
N GLY A 151 1.30 2.16 -2.75
CA GLY A 151 2.50 2.97 -3.01
C GLY A 151 2.76 3.26 -4.50
N SER A 152 1.95 2.71 -5.42
CA SER A 152 2.08 2.99 -6.86
C SER A 152 1.90 4.48 -7.20
N THR A 153 1.14 5.21 -6.38
CA THR A 153 0.91 6.66 -6.49
C THR A 153 1.87 7.50 -5.63
N ALA A 154 2.80 6.86 -4.93
CA ALA A 154 3.83 7.50 -4.11
C ALA A 154 5.14 7.61 -4.91
N TYR A 155 6.29 7.23 -4.32
CA TYR A 155 7.59 7.46 -4.95
C TYR A 155 7.79 6.63 -6.24
N SER A 156 7.09 5.49 -6.35
CA SER A 156 7.04 4.70 -7.58
C SER A 156 6.50 5.52 -8.77
N LEU A 157 5.47 6.35 -8.56
CA LEU A 157 4.91 7.21 -9.62
C LEU A 157 5.93 8.24 -10.09
N SER A 158 6.60 8.90 -9.15
CA SER A 158 7.65 9.89 -9.46
C SER A 158 8.83 9.28 -10.22
N SER A 159 9.06 7.97 -10.07
CA SER A 159 10.12 7.22 -10.75
C SER A 159 9.65 6.60 -12.08
N GLY A 160 8.46 6.96 -12.58
CA GLY A 160 7.92 6.48 -13.85
C GLY A 160 7.15 5.16 -13.77
N GLY A 161 6.84 4.67 -12.57
CA GLY A 161 5.97 3.54 -12.34
C GLY A 161 4.51 3.82 -12.74
N SER A 162 3.77 2.76 -13.07
CA SER A 162 2.34 2.86 -13.39
C SER A 162 1.49 3.02 -12.14
N ILE A 163 0.37 3.76 -12.26
CA ILE A 163 -0.66 3.80 -11.22
C ILE A 163 -1.42 2.48 -11.23
N VAL A 164 -1.48 1.81 -10.08
CA VAL A 164 -2.13 0.51 -9.92
C VAL A 164 -3.24 0.62 -8.89
N HIS A 165 -4.42 0.09 -9.23
CA HIS A 165 -5.58 0.11 -8.34
C HIS A 165 -5.29 -0.71 -7.05
N PRO A 166 -5.63 -0.21 -5.84
CA PRO A 166 -5.31 -0.88 -4.56
C PRO A 166 -5.81 -2.32 -4.40
N LEU A 167 -6.85 -2.71 -5.15
CA LEU A 167 -7.40 -4.07 -5.14
C LEU A 167 -6.63 -5.07 -6.02
N VAL A 168 -5.71 -4.61 -6.88
CA VAL A 168 -4.92 -5.49 -7.73
C VAL A 168 -3.87 -6.22 -6.87
N PRO A 169 -3.88 -7.56 -6.80
CA PRO A 169 -2.92 -8.29 -5.98
C PRO A 169 -1.54 -8.36 -6.65
N SER A 170 -0.76 -7.28 -6.52
CA SER A 170 0.56 -7.18 -7.14
C SER A 170 1.65 -6.62 -6.22
N ILE A 171 2.90 -6.79 -6.66
CA ILE A 171 4.10 -6.10 -6.17
C ILE A 171 4.68 -5.35 -7.36
N LEU A 172 5.06 -4.09 -7.16
CA LEU A 172 5.70 -3.27 -8.19
C LEU A 172 7.20 -3.23 -7.94
N LEU A 173 8.00 -3.35 -9.01
CA LEU A 173 9.44 -3.13 -8.99
C LEU A 173 9.76 -1.97 -9.95
N THR A 174 10.19 -0.84 -9.41
CA THR A 174 10.42 0.39 -10.16
C THR A 174 11.86 0.86 -9.98
N PRO A 175 12.68 0.92 -11.04
CA PRO A 175 14.02 1.48 -10.96
C PRO A 175 14.01 3.00 -10.87
N ILE A 176 14.98 3.57 -10.15
CA ILE A 176 15.20 5.03 -10.06
C ILE A 176 16.42 5.35 -10.91
N CYS A 177 16.23 6.14 -11.98
CA CYS A 177 17.30 6.61 -12.86
C CYS A 177 18.29 5.50 -13.29
N ALA A 178 17.77 4.37 -13.78
CA ALA A 178 18.61 3.26 -14.22
C ALA A 178 19.52 3.65 -15.38
N ARG A 179 20.77 3.19 -15.35
CA ARG A 179 21.72 3.22 -16.47
C ARG A 179 21.38 2.15 -17.50
N SER A 180 20.13 2.13 -17.95
CA SER A 180 19.61 1.23 -18.98
C SER A 180 18.37 1.86 -19.61
N LEU A 181 18.31 1.85 -20.94
CA LEU A 181 17.15 2.34 -21.70
C LEU A 181 15.99 1.33 -21.75
N SER A 182 16.26 0.07 -21.42
CA SER A 182 15.28 -1.03 -21.51
C SER A 182 14.76 -1.49 -20.16
N PHE A 183 15.28 -0.95 -19.04
CA PHE A 183 14.84 -1.35 -17.71
C PHE A 183 13.56 -0.62 -17.30
N ARG A 184 12.42 -1.16 -17.72
CA ARG A 184 11.09 -0.62 -17.42
C ARG A 184 10.55 -1.14 -16.08
N PRO A 185 9.66 -0.39 -15.40
CA PRO A 185 8.98 -0.87 -14.22
C PRO A 185 8.22 -2.19 -14.47
N LEU A 186 8.21 -3.07 -13.48
CA LEU A 186 7.56 -4.37 -13.55
C LEU A 186 6.43 -4.46 -12.52
N VAL A 187 5.32 -5.10 -12.93
CA VAL A 187 4.22 -5.49 -12.05
C VAL A 187 4.24 -7.01 -11.94
N LEU A 188 4.42 -7.50 -10.73
CA LEU A 188 4.54 -8.93 -10.41
C LEU A 188 3.33 -9.39 -9.59
N PRO A 189 2.94 -10.68 -9.66
CA PRO A 189 1.95 -11.23 -8.74
C PRO A 189 2.36 -11.03 -7.28
N SER A 190 1.42 -10.72 -6.39
CA SER A 190 1.72 -10.51 -4.97
C SER A 190 2.32 -11.74 -4.27
N THR A 191 2.09 -12.94 -4.80
CA THR A 191 2.66 -14.19 -4.28
C THR A 191 4.15 -14.36 -4.58
N THR A 192 4.71 -13.52 -5.45
CA THR A 192 6.09 -13.67 -5.93
C THR A 192 7.04 -12.84 -5.05
N PRO A 193 7.93 -13.47 -4.27
CA PRO A 193 8.91 -12.74 -3.47
C PRO A 193 9.97 -12.08 -4.36
N VAL A 194 10.42 -10.90 -3.95
CA VAL A 194 11.50 -10.15 -4.60
C VAL A 194 12.67 -10.07 -3.63
N THR A 195 13.86 -10.41 -4.08
CA THR A 195 15.10 -10.27 -3.31
C THR A 195 16.04 -9.32 -4.02
N LEU A 196 16.51 -8.30 -3.31
CA LEU A 196 17.46 -7.32 -3.77
C LEU A 196 18.77 -7.56 -3.03
N LYS A 197 19.80 -8.03 -3.73
CA LYS A 197 21.12 -8.30 -3.17
C LYS A 197 22.11 -7.24 -3.60
N LEU A 198 22.90 -6.72 -2.66
CA LEU A 198 23.96 -5.80 -3.03
C LEU A 198 25.12 -6.55 -3.71
N SER A 199 25.40 -6.22 -4.96
CA SER A 199 26.45 -6.86 -5.75
C SER A 199 27.85 -6.51 -5.22
N GLU A 200 28.79 -7.44 -5.34
CA GLU A 200 30.22 -7.25 -5.06
C GLU A 200 30.86 -6.15 -5.93
N LYS A 201 30.20 -5.78 -7.04
CA LYS A 201 30.66 -4.72 -7.94
C LYS A 201 30.39 -3.30 -7.40
N ASN A 202 29.71 -3.16 -6.27
CA ASN A 202 29.47 -1.83 -5.68
C ASN A 202 30.78 -1.19 -5.22
N ARG A 203 30.89 0.10 -5.48
CA ARG A 203 32.00 0.93 -4.98
C ARG A 203 31.68 1.54 -3.61
N GLY A 204 30.40 1.87 -3.38
CA GLY A 204 29.90 2.29 -2.09
C GLY A 204 29.89 1.13 -1.11
N ARG A 205 30.24 1.39 0.15
CA ARG A 205 30.31 0.36 1.19
C ARG A 205 28.95 0.00 1.77
N GLU A 206 28.00 0.93 1.70
CA GLU A 206 26.70 0.83 2.34
C GLU A 206 25.67 1.66 1.58
N LEU A 207 24.46 1.11 1.40
CA LEU A 207 23.34 1.80 0.77
C LEU A 207 22.28 2.15 1.79
N GLU A 208 21.58 3.27 1.58
CA GLU A 208 20.44 3.61 2.40
C GLU A 208 19.25 2.72 2.07
N VAL A 209 18.59 2.21 3.11
CA VAL A 209 17.32 1.50 3.01
C VAL A 209 16.26 2.33 3.72
N SER A 210 15.12 2.52 3.07
CA SER A 210 13.99 3.26 3.61
C SER A 210 12.71 2.44 3.45
N ILE A 211 11.84 2.54 4.45
CA ILE A 211 10.57 1.82 4.51
C ILE A 211 9.49 2.85 4.78
N ASP A 212 8.53 2.97 3.87
CA ASP A 212 7.47 3.99 3.93
C ASP A 212 8.01 5.42 4.15
N GLY A 213 9.18 5.72 3.57
CA GLY A 213 9.86 7.01 3.68
C GLY A 213 10.75 7.18 4.93
N VAL A 214 10.77 6.21 5.84
CA VAL A 214 11.60 6.23 7.06
C VAL A 214 12.90 5.46 6.82
N ASN A 215 14.04 6.14 6.94
CA ASN A 215 15.35 5.50 6.91
C ASN A 215 15.54 4.64 8.18
N ILE A 216 15.95 3.39 8.00
CA ILE A 216 16.09 2.41 9.09
C ILE A 216 17.41 2.55 9.89
N GLY A 217 18.24 3.53 9.54
CA GLY A 217 19.52 3.86 10.20
C GLY A 217 20.68 2.94 9.81
N GLN A 218 20.44 1.62 9.74
CA GLN A 218 21.40 0.67 9.21
C GLN A 218 21.26 0.55 7.69
N GLY A 219 22.33 0.82 6.96
CA GLY A 219 22.33 0.60 5.53
C GLY A 219 22.64 -0.85 5.16
N MET A 220 22.51 -1.13 3.87
CA MET A 220 22.76 -2.43 3.28
C MET A 220 24.20 -2.46 2.73
N ALA A 221 25.04 -3.31 3.30
CA ALA A 221 26.41 -3.52 2.84
C ALA A 221 26.50 -4.59 1.75
N VAL A 222 27.69 -4.73 1.14
CA VAL A 222 27.93 -5.67 0.04
C VAL A 222 27.62 -7.09 0.49
N GLY A 223 26.94 -7.85 -0.38
CA GLY A 223 26.51 -9.22 -0.11
C GLY A 223 25.22 -9.33 0.72
N MET A 224 24.78 -8.27 1.41
CA MET A 224 23.49 -8.27 2.13
C MET A 224 22.31 -8.29 1.16
N GLU A 225 21.17 -8.77 1.67
CA GLU A 225 19.94 -8.93 0.92
C GLU A 225 18.76 -8.26 1.63
N ALA A 226 17.97 -7.50 0.87
CA ALA A 226 16.61 -7.13 1.25
C ALA A 226 15.63 -8.10 0.57
N ARG A 227 14.92 -8.89 1.37
CA ARG A 227 13.88 -9.80 0.89
C ARG A 227 12.53 -9.19 1.16
N VAL A 228 11.71 -9.08 0.13
CA VAL A 228 10.38 -8.47 0.16
C VAL A 228 9.35 -9.51 -0.28
N TRP A 229 8.29 -9.67 0.52
CA TRP A 229 7.20 -10.58 0.20
C TRP A 229 5.87 -9.98 0.64
N ASN A 230 4.77 -10.46 0.07
CA ASN A 230 3.45 -9.98 0.46
C ASN A 230 3.07 -10.48 1.86
N ALA A 231 2.51 -9.60 2.68
CA ALA A 231 1.91 -9.99 3.95
C ALA A 231 0.62 -10.79 3.67
N GLU A 232 0.47 -11.93 4.35
CA GLU A 232 -0.77 -12.70 4.23
C GLU A 232 -1.96 -11.87 4.69
N MET A 233 -3.04 -11.93 3.91
CA MET A 233 -4.32 -11.33 4.23
C MET A 233 -5.37 -12.42 4.20
N ARG A 234 -5.85 -12.83 5.38
CA ARG A 234 -6.85 -13.89 5.53
C ARG A 234 -8.20 -13.28 5.91
N ARG A 235 -9.24 -13.72 5.20
CA ARG A 235 -10.64 -13.43 5.53
C ARG A 235 -11.22 -14.63 6.27
N GLY A 236 -11.48 -14.50 7.56
CA GLY A 236 -12.32 -15.40 8.35
C GLY A 236 -13.80 -15.01 8.25
N LYS A 237 -14.69 -15.87 8.76
CA LYS A 237 -16.15 -15.61 8.78
C LYS A 237 -16.52 -14.31 9.49
N ASN A 238 -15.75 -13.90 10.50
CA ASN A 238 -15.94 -12.66 11.28
C ASN A 238 -14.61 -12.00 11.70
N ASP A 239 -13.47 -12.42 11.12
CA ASP A 239 -12.16 -11.95 11.57
C ASP A 239 -11.24 -11.68 10.37
N TRP A 240 -10.56 -10.55 10.38
CA TRP A 240 -9.64 -10.14 9.33
C TRP A 240 -8.23 -10.12 9.88
N HIS A 241 -7.37 -10.95 9.31
CA HIS A 241 -5.98 -11.00 9.69
C HIS A 241 -5.13 -10.43 8.56
N GLY A 242 -4.37 -9.39 8.86
CA GLY A 242 -3.47 -8.73 7.90
C GLY A 242 -4.14 -7.63 7.06
N GLY A 243 -3.32 -6.96 6.25
CA GLY A 243 -3.73 -5.75 5.51
C GLY A 243 -3.99 -4.52 6.40
N VAL A 244 -4.45 -3.43 5.79
CA VAL A 244 -4.87 -2.19 6.45
C VAL A 244 -6.31 -1.88 6.04
N PRO A 245 -7.30 -2.05 6.94
CA PRO A 245 -8.68 -1.64 6.67
C PRO A 245 -8.76 -0.13 6.59
N SER A 246 -9.30 0.38 5.47
CA SER A 246 -9.42 1.81 5.21
C SER A 246 -10.88 2.16 4.92
N VAL A 247 -11.45 3.07 5.70
CA VAL A 247 -12.84 3.50 5.54
C VAL A 247 -12.96 4.43 4.34
N MET A 248 -13.75 4.03 3.35
CA MET A 248 -14.03 4.81 2.14
C MET A 248 -15.25 5.70 2.36
N ARG A 249 -15.26 6.86 1.68
CA ARG A 249 -16.38 7.80 1.72
C ARG A 249 -17.48 7.34 0.76
N ARG A 250 -18.68 7.06 1.27
CA ARG A 250 -19.84 6.77 0.41
C ARG A 250 -20.39 8.06 -0.21
N ILE A 251 -20.31 8.18 -1.53
CA ILE A 251 -20.98 9.25 -2.28
C ILE A 251 -22.44 8.84 -2.50
N VAL A 252 -23.38 9.70 -2.13
CA VAL A 252 -24.82 9.47 -2.28
C VAL A 252 -25.30 10.21 -3.52
N GLY A 253 -25.74 9.45 -4.53
CA GLY A 253 -26.35 9.97 -5.77
C GLY A 253 -25.71 9.39 -7.03
N GLY A 254 -26.45 8.55 -7.77
CA GLY A 254 -26.33 8.19 -9.19
C GLY A 254 -24.99 7.71 -9.76
N GLU A 255 -23.93 8.47 -9.57
CA GLU A 255 -22.59 8.18 -10.04
C GLU A 255 -21.74 7.79 -8.82
N ALA A 256 -21.67 6.49 -8.58
CA ALA A 256 -20.69 5.91 -7.66
C ALA A 256 -19.29 6.10 -8.24
N HIS A 257 -18.77 7.33 -8.24
CA HIS A 257 -17.36 7.55 -8.49
C HIS A 257 -16.61 6.97 -7.29
N ASP A 258 -16.05 5.78 -7.51
CA ASP A 258 -15.09 5.13 -6.63
C ASP A 258 -14.11 6.17 -6.09
N GLY A 259 -13.91 6.23 -4.77
CA GLY A 259 -13.04 7.22 -4.12
C GLY A 259 -11.65 7.27 -4.77
N TRP A 260 -11.21 6.14 -5.32
CA TRP A 260 -9.99 6.05 -6.12
C TRP A 260 -10.01 6.89 -7.41
N VAL A 261 -11.08 6.83 -8.21
CA VAL A 261 -11.23 7.64 -9.45
C VAL A 261 -11.31 9.12 -9.11
N GLY A 262 -12.07 9.46 -8.07
CA GLY A 262 -12.17 10.84 -7.57
C GLY A 262 -10.81 11.39 -7.12
N GLY A 263 -10.02 10.57 -6.42
CA GLY A 263 -8.64 10.90 -6.04
C GLY A 263 -7.73 11.07 -7.25
N LEU A 264 -7.81 10.17 -8.23
CA LEU A 264 -6.99 10.20 -9.45
C LEU A 264 -7.20 11.49 -10.26
N ASN A 265 -8.46 11.84 -10.54
CA ASN A 265 -8.79 13.02 -11.34
C ASN A 265 -8.69 14.32 -10.52
N GLY A 266 -9.10 14.27 -9.26
CA GLY A 266 -9.16 15.45 -8.39
C GLY A 266 -7.80 15.88 -7.85
N LEU A 267 -6.98 14.91 -7.40
CA LEU A 267 -5.70 15.18 -6.72
C LEU A 267 -4.50 15.01 -7.66
N LEU A 268 -4.45 13.93 -8.45
CA LEU A 268 -3.32 13.67 -9.36
C LEU A 268 -3.50 14.29 -10.74
N LYS A 269 -4.67 14.85 -11.05
CA LYS A 269 -4.99 15.48 -12.35
C LYS A 269 -4.65 14.55 -13.52
N PHE A 270 -4.95 13.26 -13.37
CA PHE A 270 -4.66 12.27 -14.39
C PHE A 270 -5.34 12.61 -15.72
N ASN A 271 -4.54 12.64 -16.79
CA ASN A 271 -4.98 12.95 -18.16
C ASN A 271 -5.85 14.22 -18.27
N TYR A 272 -5.45 15.29 -17.57
CA TYR A 272 -6.18 16.56 -17.60
C TYR A 272 -6.20 17.16 -19.02
N PRO A 273 -7.37 17.57 -19.55
CA PRO A 273 -7.49 18.10 -20.91
C PRO A 273 -6.71 19.41 -21.07
N PHE A 274 -6.15 19.61 -22.26
CA PHE A 274 -5.49 20.87 -22.60
C PHE A 274 -6.53 21.95 -22.90
N GLY A 275 -6.41 23.13 -22.26
CA GLY A 275 -7.11 24.36 -22.69
C GLY A 275 -8.46 24.69 -22.05
N GLU A 276 -8.84 24.05 -20.93
CA GLU A 276 -10.11 24.34 -20.24
C GLU A 276 -10.08 25.52 -19.24
N GLU A 277 -8.98 26.27 -19.13
CA GLU A 277 -9.00 27.56 -18.42
C GLU A 277 -9.57 28.66 -19.33
N ARG A 278 -10.89 28.85 -19.28
CA ARG A 278 -11.58 30.08 -19.69
C ARG A 278 -12.55 30.54 -18.62
#